data_AF-A0AB74QJ13-F1
#
_entry.id   AF-A0AB74QJ13-F1
#
_cell.length_a   1.000
_cell.length_b   1.000
_cell.length_c   1.000
_cell.angle_alpha   90.00
_cell.angle_beta   90.00
_cell.angle_gamma   90.00
#
_symmetry.space_group_name_H-M   'P 1'
#
loop_
_entity.id
_entity.type
_entity.pdbx_description
1 polymer ?
#
loop_
_entity_poly.entity_id
_entity_poly.type
_entity_poly.pdbx_seq_one_letter_code
_entity_poly.pdbx_strand_id
1 'polypeptide(L)' 'MSEFVQCCCCERTINIEENNYVQYEKEALGLVFTLYFCLNCVDELSEME' A
#
# COMPACT_ATOMS: atom_id res chain seq x y z
N MET A 1 -10.18 -16.26 6.54
CA MET A 1 -8.71 -16.37 6.41
C MET A 1 -8.22 -14.94 6.51
N SER A 2 -7.30 -14.65 7.42
CA SER A 2 -6.70 -13.31 7.47
C SER A 2 -5.89 -13.11 6.20
N GLU A 3 -6.23 -12.09 5.45
CA GLU A 3 -5.47 -11.69 4.28
C GLU A 3 -4.36 -10.74 4.73
N PHE A 4 -3.14 -10.97 4.24
CA PHE A 4 -1.97 -10.18 4.56
C PHE A 4 -1.32 -9.72 3.27
N VAL A 5 -0.96 -8.44 3.20
CA VAL A 5 -0.25 -7.83 2.08
C VAL A 5 1.08 -7.26 2.55
N GLN A 6 1.98 -6.94 1.64
CA GLN A 6 3.23 -6.27 1.98
C GLN A 6 3.19 -4.81 1.56
N CYS A 7 3.71 -3.95 2.43
CA CYS A 7 3.95 -2.55 2.09
C CYS A 7 4.93 -2.46 0.91
N CYS A 8 4.58 -1.74 -0.15
CA CYS A 8 5.44 -1.54 -1.30
C CYS A 8 6.70 -0.72 -1.00
N CYS A 9 6.71 0.05 0.11
CA CYS A 9 7.82 0.91 0.48
C CYS A 9 8.79 0.23 1.47
N CYS A 10 8.27 -0.34 2.56
CA CYS A 10 9.09 -0.91 3.65
C CYS A 10 8.98 -2.42 3.80
N GLU A 11 8.30 -3.11 2.87
CA GLU A 11 8.10 -4.57 2.81
C GLU A 11 7.40 -5.19 4.04
N ARG A 12 6.99 -4.35 4.99
CA ARG A 12 6.29 -4.75 6.22
C ARG A 12 4.99 -5.46 5.87
N THR A 13 4.74 -6.59 6.52
CA THR A 13 3.45 -7.27 6.44
C THR A 13 2.36 -6.42 7.08
N ILE A 14 1.28 -6.23 6.35
CA ILE A 14 0.10 -5.47 6.70
C ILE A 14 -1.06 -6.46 6.78
N ASN A 15 -1.81 -6.40 7.87
CA ASN A 15 -3.09 -7.08 7.97
C ASN A 15 -4.19 -6.20 7.35
N ILE A 16 -4.84 -6.71 6.31
CA ILE A 16 -5.89 -5.97 5.59
C ILE A 16 -7.13 -5.81 6.48
N GLU A 17 -7.40 -6.77 7.37
CA GLU A 17 -8.55 -6.71 8.29
C GLU A 17 -8.41 -5.56 9.30
N GLU A 18 -7.18 -5.18 9.65
CA GLU A 18 -6.91 -4.10 10.59
C GLU A 18 -7.05 -2.70 9.98
N ASN A 19 -7.31 -2.59 8.67
CA ASN A 19 -7.48 -1.30 7.94
C ASN A 19 -6.32 -0.30 8.13
N ASN A 20 -5.13 -0.78 8.51
CA ASN A 20 -3.93 0.04 8.77
C ASN A 20 -3.09 0.29 7.49
N TYR A 21 -3.76 0.50 6.36
CA TYR A 21 -3.11 0.61 5.05
C TYR A 21 -3.84 1.54 4.10
N VAL A 22 -3.12 1.96 3.06
CA VAL A 22 -3.67 2.67 1.91
C VAL A 22 -3.44 1.82 0.67
N GLN A 23 -4.50 1.68 -0.11
CA GLN A 23 -4.46 1.07 -1.42
C GLN A 23 -4.26 2.16 -2.48
N TYR A 24 -3.27 1.98 -3.34
CA TYR A 24 -3.04 2.84 -4.48
C TYR A 24 -3.10 2.01 -5.76
N GLU A 25 -4.01 2.38 -6.66
CA GLU A 25 -4.13 1.74 -7.96
C GLU A 25 -3.41 2.58 -9.00
N LYS A 26 -2.48 1.97 -9.72
CA LYS A 26 -1.71 2.61 -10.79
C LYS A 26 -1.86 1.84 -12.08
N GLU A 27 -2.29 2.52 -13.13
CA GLU A 27 -2.30 1.96 -14.47
C GLU A 27 -0.98 2.29 -15.18
N ALA A 28 -0.31 1.27 -15.71
CA ALA A 28 0.89 1.43 -16.52
C ALA A 28 0.95 0.36 -17.61
N LEU A 29 1.25 0.75 -18.85
CA LEU A 29 1.35 -0.15 -20.01
C LEU A 29 0.08 -0.98 -20.25
N GLY A 30 -1.10 -0.46 -19.89
CA GLY A 30 -2.38 -1.17 -19.98
C GLY A 30 -2.58 -2.26 -18.91
N LEU A 31 -1.73 -2.29 -17.88
CA LEU A 31 -1.86 -3.15 -16.70
C LEU A 31 -2.21 -2.30 -15.49
N VAL A 32 -3.13 -2.80 -14.66
CA VAL A 32 -3.49 -2.17 -13.38
C VAL A 32 -2.69 -2.85 -12.27
N PHE A 33 -1.91 -2.05 -11.54
CA PHE A 33 -1.14 -2.48 -10.39
C PHE A 33 -1.80 -1.96 -9.13
N THR A 34 -2.10 -2.86 -8.20
CA THR A 34 -2.56 -2.51 -6.86
C THR A 34 -1.36 -2.52 -5.92
N LEU A 35 -0.99 -1.35 -5.42
CA LEU A 35 0.08 -1.17 -4.46
C LEU A 35 -0.51 -0.92 -3.08
N TYR A 36 0.05 -1.58 -2.07
CA TYR A 36 -0.37 -1.41 -0.68
C TYR A 36 0.72 -0.65 0.07
N PHE A 37 0.34 0.37 0.83
CA PHE A 37 1.26 1.15 1.66
C PHE A 37 0.78 1.13 3.11
N CYS A 38 1.69 0.97 4.06
CA CYS A 38 1.36 1.17 5.46
C CYS A 38 1.23 2.67 5.74
N LEU A 39 0.39 3.04 6.70
CA LEU A 39 0.12 4.46 7.04
C LEU A 39 1.41 5.27 7.29
N ASN A 40 2.42 4.65 7.89
CA ASN A 40 3.71 5.30 8.16
C ASN A 40 4.48 5.69 6.89
N CYS A 41 4.39 4.89 5.81
CA CYS A 41 5.03 5.20 4.55
C CYS A 41 4.18 6.12 3.66
N VAL A 42 2.87 6.19 3.91
CA VAL A 42 1.97 7.10 3.19
C VAL A 42 2.23 8.54 3.61
N ASP A 43 2.46 8.78 4.89
CA ASP A 43 2.77 10.12 5.42
C ASP A 43 3.98 10.73 4.69
N GLU A 44 5.06 9.95 4.54
CA GLU A 44 6.27 10.36 3.81
C GLU A 44 6.02 10.63 2.31
N LEU A 45 5.02 9.98 1.71
CA LEU A 45 4.66 10.20 0.31
C LEU A 45 3.77 11.43 0.12
N SER A 46 2.94 11.77 1.10
CA SER A 46 2.02 12.92 1.04
C SER A 46 2.71 14.25 1.27
N GLU A 47 3.88 14.27 1.91
CA GLU A 47 4.70 15.48 2.09
C GLU A 47 5.52 15.86 0.84
N MET A 48 5.47 15.06 -0.24
CA MET A 48 6.20 15.34 -1.50
C MET A 48 5.37 16.10 -2.56
N GLU A 49 4.15 16.55 -2.24
CA GLU A 49 3.31 17.39 -3.12
C GLU A 49 3.56 18.91 -2.97
#